data_AF-A0A3P7JI69-F1
#
_entry.id   AF-A0A3P7JI69-F1
#
_cell.length_a   1.000
_cell.length_b   1.000
_cell.length_c   1.000
_cell.angle_alpha   90.00
_cell.angle_beta   90.00
_cell.angle_gamma   90.00
#
_symmetry.space_group_name_H-M   'P 1'
#
loop_
_entity.id
_entity.type
_entity.pdbx_description
1 polymer ?
#
loop_
_entity_poly.entity_id
_entity_poly.type
_entity_poly.pdbx_seq_one_letter_code
_entity_poly.pdbx_strand_id
1 'polypeptide(L)'
;MSGLPLEQQFDQRSIRQPKIGRITAQLFARELISRNAIPKTIFCSPTLASLQTATDIQNYIGKECGLTCIDASLASDRSSAEHWLGEKEISKLKFHIDNSYTPNEVEVSSIQ
;
A
#
# COMPACT_ATOMS: atom_id res chain seq x y z
N MET A 1 -13.77 1.90 -38.47
CA MET A 1 -13.14 2.60 -37.33
C MET A 1 -14.02 2.37 -36.11
N SER A 2 -13.77 1.28 -35.38
CA SER A 2 -14.51 0.92 -34.17
C SER A 2 -13.88 1.63 -32.98
N GLY A 3 -14.49 2.74 -32.55
CA GLY A 3 -14.17 3.36 -31.26
C GLY A 3 -14.53 2.41 -30.14
N LEU A 4 -13.61 2.21 -29.19
CA LEU A 4 -13.88 1.42 -27.98
C LEU A 4 -14.95 2.13 -27.13
N PRO A 5 -15.79 1.38 -26.39
CA PRO A 5 -16.82 1.96 -25.53
C PRO A 5 -16.22 2.82 -24.40
N LEU A 6 -16.89 3.93 -24.08
CA LEU A 6 -16.53 4.91 -23.04
C LEU A 6 -16.40 4.33 -21.62
N GLU A 7 -16.83 3.09 -21.37
CA GLU A 7 -16.71 2.41 -20.07
C GLU A 7 -15.31 1.83 -19.78
N GLN A 8 -14.38 1.89 -20.74
CA GLN A 8 -12.98 1.47 -20.54
C GLN A 8 -12.02 2.63 -20.28
N GLN A 9 -12.50 3.87 -20.19
CA GLN A 9 -11.74 4.99 -19.62
C GLN A 9 -12.00 5.10 -18.12
N PHE A 10 -11.70 4.03 -17.37
CA PHE A 10 -11.50 4.20 -15.93
C PHE A 10 -10.29 5.12 -15.75
N ASP A 11 -10.61 6.36 -15.42
CA ASP A 11 -9.68 7.46 -15.30
C ASP A 11 -8.58 7.11 -14.29
N GLN A 12 -7.36 6.90 -14.80
CA GLN A 12 -6.13 6.73 -13.99
C GLN A 12 -5.86 7.93 -13.05
N ARG A 13 -6.66 9.01 -13.11
CA ARG A 13 -6.62 10.13 -12.17
C ARG A 13 -7.50 9.93 -10.93
N SER A 14 -8.50 9.05 -10.96
CA SER A 14 -9.47 8.89 -9.86
C SER A 14 -8.99 7.97 -8.72
N ILE A 15 -8.00 7.11 -9.00
CA ILE A 15 -7.48 6.08 -8.06
C ILE A 15 -6.16 6.55 -7.42
N ARG A 16 -5.98 7.85 -7.19
CA ARG A 16 -4.75 8.38 -6.56
C ARG A 16 -5.07 8.99 -5.21
N GLN A 17 -4.22 8.69 -4.23
CA GLN A 17 -4.27 9.31 -2.90
C GLN A 17 -4.46 10.83 -3.04
N PRO A 18 -5.34 11.45 -2.24
CA PRO A 18 -5.51 12.91 -2.25
C PRO A 18 -4.15 13.59 -2.08
N LYS A 19 -3.96 14.74 -2.73
CA LYS A 19 -2.68 15.49 -2.69
C LYS A 19 -2.16 15.68 -1.26
N ILE A 20 -3.05 15.95 -0.31
CA ILE A 20 -2.69 16.11 1.10
C ILE A 20 -2.15 14.82 1.74
N GLY A 21 -2.71 13.66 1.38
CA GLY A 21 -2.23 12.37 1.86
C GLY A 21 -0.80 12.09 1.39
N ARG A 22 -0.53 12.35 0.10
CA ARG A 22 0.81 12.23 -0.46
C ARG A 22 1.81 13.18 0.20
N ILE A 23 1.46 14.45 0.39
CA ILE A 23 2.31 15.42 1.08
C ILE A 23 2.61 14.95 2.51
N THR A 24 1.60 14.43 3.21
CA THR A 24 1.76 13.92 4.59
C THR A 24 2.72 12.73 4.63
N ALA A 25 2.57 11.78 3.71
CA ALA A 25 3.47 10.63 3.58
C ALA A 25 4.93 11.07 3.33
N GLN A 26 5.13 12.06 2.47
CA GLN A 26 6.46 12.61 2.15
C GLN A 26 7.07 13.38 3.33
N LEU A 27 6.28 14.15 4.08
CA LEU A 27 6.75 14.82 5.29
C LEU A 27 7.19 13.82 6.36
N PHE A 28 6.42 12.74 6.52
CA PHE A 28 6.78 11.64 7.43
C PHE A 28 8.07 10.95 6.98
N ALA A 29 8.19 10.62 5.69
CA ALA A 29 9.40 10.02 5.12
C ALA A 29 10.64 10.90 5.30
N ARG A 30 10.51 12.22 5.11
CA ARG A 30 11.59 13.20 5.37
C ARG A 30 12.05 13.14 6.83
N GLU A 31 11.11 13.04 7.76
CA GLU A 31 11.44 12.98 9.19
C GLU A 31 12.17 11.68 9.55
N LEU A 32 11.80 10.54 8.95
CA LEU A 32 12.52 9.28 9.11
C LEU A 32 13.98 9.40 8.66
N ILE A 33 14.23 10.01 7.49
CA ILE A 33 15.59 10.24 6.98
C ILE A 33 16.36 11.17 7.92
N SER A 34 15.76 12.29 8.35
CA SER A 34 16.40 13.27 9.24
C SER A 34 16.85 12.66 10.57
N ARG A 35 16.19 11.60 11.02
CA ARG A 35 16.48 10.88 12.27
C ARG A 35 17.30 9.62 12.07
N ASN A 36 17.75 9.34 10.84
CA ASN A 36 18.44 8.10 10.49
C ASN A 36 17.63 6.84 10.85
N ALA A 37 16.30 6.91 10.73
CA ALA A 37 15.34 5.87 11.10
C ALA A 37 14.71 5.23 9.84
N ILE A 38 15.52 4.89 8.85
CA ILE A 38 15.05 4.36 7.56
C ILE A 38 14.48 2.94 7.75
N PRO A 39 13.21 2.68 7.41
CA PRO A 39 12.60 1.36 7.57
C PRO A 39 13.26 0.31 6.67
N LYS A 40 13.56 -0.86 7.25
CA LYS A 40 14.01 -2.05 6.50
C LYS A 40 12.84 -2.89 5.97
N THR A 41 11.64 -2.64 6.46
CA THR A 41 10.39 -3.24 6.00
C THR A 41 9.25 -2.28 6.33
N ILE A 42 8.24 -2.19 5.48
CA ILE A 42 6.99 -1.49 5.76
C ILE A 42 5.87 -2.53 5.78
N PHE A 43 5.12 -2.63 6.87
CA PHE A 43 3.92 -3.48 6.92
C PHE A 43 2.68 -2.61 6.69
N CYS A 44 1.76 -3.05 5.85
CA CYS A 44 0.54 -2.29 5.59
C CYS A 44 -0.67 -3.20 5.33
N SER A 45 -1.87 -2.65 5.54
CA SER A 45 -3.11 -3.32 5.15
C SER A 45 -3.23 -3.43 3.62
N PRO A 46 -4.02 -4.38 3.09
CA PRO A 46 -4.27 -4.55 1.66
C PRO A 46 -5.18 -3.47 1.04
N THR A 47 -5.55 -2.44 1.81
CA THR A 47 -6.33 -1.31 1.27
C THR A 47 -5.46 -0.45 0.34
N LEU A 48 -6.09 0.06 -0.73
CA LEU A 48 -5.42 0.95 -1.69
C LEU A 48 -4.75 2.14 -0.99
N ALA A 49 -5.42 2.77 -0.02
CA ALA A 49 -4.90 3.95 0.67
C ALA A 49 -3.63 3.63 1.49
N SER A 50 -3.60 2.48 2.17
CA SER A 50 -2.41 2.02 2.89
C SER A 50 -1.25 1.73 1.94
N LEU A 51 -1.52 1.02 0.84
CA LEU A 51 -0.50 0.71 -0.17
C LEU A 51 0.07 1.96 -0.84
N GLN A 52 -0.77 2.94 -1.16
CA GLN A 52 -0.33 4.22 -1.72
C GLN A 52 0.55 4.99 -0.75
N THR A 53 0.18 5.02 0.54
CA THR A 53 0.97 5.69 1.57
C THR A 53 2.33 5.01 1.74
N ALA A 54 2.37 3.68 1.82
CA ALA A 54 3.63 2.92 1.91
C ALA A 54 4.53 3.18 0.69
N THR A 55 3.93 3.19 -0.50
CA THR A 55 4.63 3.47 -1.76
C THR A 55 5.16 4.91 -1.80
N ASP A 56 4.41 5.91 -1.37
CA ASP A 56 4.86 7.29 -1.33
C ASP A 56 6.03 7.48 -0.36
N ILE A 57 6.00 6.82 0.80
CA ILE A 57 7.13 6.79 1.75
C ILE A 57 8.36 6.15 1.10
N GLN A 58 8.19 4.95 0.52
CA GLN A 58 9.26 4.20 -0.10
C GLN A 58 9.89 4.96 -1.28
N ASN A 59 9.07 5.59 -2.14
CA ASN A 59 9.55 6.39 -3.26
C ASN A 59 10.29 7.65 -2.80
N TYR A 60 9.88 8.25 -1.69
CA TYR A 60 10.56 9.42 -1.14
C TYR A 60 11.92 9.06 -0.55
N ILE A 61 12.01 7.98 0.22
CA ILE A 61 13.28 7.51 0.81
C ILE A 61 14.21 6.93 -0.27
N GLY A 62 13.66 6.21 -1.25
CA GLY A 62 14.43 5.56 -2.30
C GLY A 62 15.00 4.20 -1.86
N LYS A 63 16.15 3.82 -2.43
CA LYS A 63 16.72 2.47 -2.38
C LYS A 63 17.11 1.97 -0.97
N GLU A 64 17.25 2.89 -0.01
CA GLU A 64 17.60 2.54 1.37
C GLU A 64 16.40 2.01 2.16
N CYS A 65 15.19 2.30 1.69
CA CYS A 65 13.95 1.76 2.22
C CYS A 65 13.78 0.31 1.75
N GLY A 66 13.41 -0.58 2.65
CA GLY A 66 13.14 -1.96 2.29
C GLY A 66 11.78 -2.18 1.62
N LEU A 67 11.39 -3.45 1.49
CA LEU A 67 10.17 -3.87 0.81
C LEU A 67 8.91 -3.64 1.67
N THR A 68 7.77 -3.60 1.00
CA THR A 68 6.45 -3.51 1.66
C THR A 68 5.84 -4.90 1.79
N CYS A 69 5.48 -5.31 3.00
CA CYS A 69 4.75 -6.52 3.31
C CYS A 69 3.26 -6.19 3.47
N ILE A 70 2.40 -6.93 2.78
CA ILE A 70 0.95 -6.75 2.85
C ILE A 70 0.38 -7.74 3.85
N ASP A 71 -0.31 -7.23 4.87
CA ASP A 71 -0.90 -8.03 5.93
C ASP A 71 -2.37 -7.65 6.12
N ALA A 72 -3.27 -8.58 5.78
CA ALA A 72 -4.71 -8.45 5.96
C ALA A 72 -5.13 -8.23 7.41
N SER A 73 -4.32 -8.70 8.37
CA SER A 73 -4.60 -8.54 9.80
C SER A 73 -4.58 -7.07 10.23
N LEU A 74 -3.85 -6.22 9.51
CA LEU A 74 -3.73 -4.78 9.75
C LEU A 74 -4.91 -3.95 9.23
N ALA A 75 -5.85 -4.55 8.51
CA ALA A 75 -7.04 -3.85 8.05
C ALA A 75 -8.01 -3.60 9.22
N SER A 76 -8.40 -2.34 9.40
CA SER A 76 -9.36 -1.91 10.43
C SER A 76 -10.79 -2.39 10.14
N ASP A 77 -11.16 -2.48 8.87
CA ASP A 77 -12.41 -3.07 8.41
C ASP A 77 -12.12 -4.28 7.52
N ARG A 78 -12.38 -5.47 8.05
CA ARG A 78 -12.23 -6.75 7.34
C ARG A 78 -13.50 -7.18 6.60
N SER A 79 -14.63 -6.50 6.80
CA SER A 79 -15.88 -6.82 6.11
C SER A 79 -15.84 -6.44 4.63
N SER A 80 -15.01 -5.45 4.28
CA SER A 80 -14.78 -4.98 2.91
C SER A 80 -13.68 -5.75 2.16
N ALA A 81 -13.33 -6.98 2.59
CA ALA A 81 -12.20 -7.73 2.04
C ALA A 81 -12.35 -8.09 0.55
N GLU A 82 -13.58 -8.25 0.08
CA GLU A 82 -13.90 -8.49 -1.34
C GLU A 82 -13.53 -7.32 -2.27
N HIS A 83 -13.27 -6.13 -1.71
CA HIS A 83 -12.86 -4.93 -2.44
C HIS A 83 -11.37 -4.61 -2.29
N TRP A 84 -10.61 -5.44 -1.57
CA TRP A 84 -9.17 -5.26 -1.47
C TRP A 84 -8.47 -5.58 -2.79
N LEU A 85 -7.28 -5.00 -2.97
CA LEU A 85 -6.49 -5.27 -4.16
C LEU A 85 -5.95 -6.70 -4.09
N GLY A 86 -6.19 -7.48 -5.13
CA GLY A 86 -5.55 -8.77 -5.31
C GLY A 86 -4.14 -8.63 -5.89
N GLU A 87 -3.40 -9.74 -5.93
CA GLU A 87 -2.03 -9.78 -6.46
C GLU A 87 -1.92 -9.24 -7.90
N LYS A 88 -2.95 -9.48 -8.72
CA LYS A 88 -3.02 -8.99 -10.10
C LYS A 88 -3.18 -7.47 -10.19
N GLU A 89 -3.92 -6.84 -9.28
CA GLU A 89 -3.97 -5.39 -9.23
C GLU A 89 -2.67 -4.82 -8.67
N ILE A 90 -2.14 -5.40 -7.59
CA ILE A 90 -0.91 -4.93 -6.92
C ILE A 90 0.29 -4.97 -7.88
N SER A 91 0.46 -6.06 -8.63
CA SER A 91 1.55 -6.20 -9.61
C SER A 91 1.53 -5.13 -10.70
N LYS A 92 0.35 -4.60 -11.07
CA LYS A 92 0.21 -3.50 -12.04
C LYS A 92 0.62 -2.14 -11.48
N LEU A 93 0.60 -1.98 -10.15
CA LEU A 93 0.86 -0.71 -9.48
C LEU A 93 2.36 -0.41 -9.32
N LYS A 94 3.24 -1.34 -9.72
CA LYS A 94 4.72 -1.21 -9.66
C LYS A 94 5.24 -0.87 -8.26
N PHE A 95 4.52 -1.29 -7.23
CA PHE A 95 4.95 -1.15 -5.84
C PHE A 95 6.09 -2.15 -5.56
N HIS A 96 7.08 -1.77 -4.73
CA HIS A 96 8.10 -2.74 -4.31
C HIS A 96 7.58 -3.54 -3.10
N ILE A 97 6.77 -4.55 -3.41
CA ILE A 97 6.16 -5.48 -2.47
C ILE A 97 7.08 -6.69 -2.23
N ASP A 98 7.10 -7.19 -1.00
CA ASP A 98 7.65 -8.49 -0.66
C ASP A 98 6.62 -9.59 -0.91
N ASN A 99 6.75 -10.29 -2.04
CA ASN A 99 5.86 -11.42 -2.39
C ASN A 99 6.21 -12.71 -1.64
N SER A 100 7.31 -12.74 -0.87
CA SER A 100 7.69 -13.90 -0.05
C SER A 100 7.13 -13.83 1.37
N TYR A 101 6.60 -12.68 1.77
CA TYR A 101 5.99 -12.49 3.07
C TYR A 101 4.71 -13.31 3.21
N THR A 102 4.64 -14.09 4.28
CA THR A 102 3.44 -14.81 4.71
C THR A 102 3.08 -14.32 6.11
N PRO A 103 1.87 -13.76 6.34
CA PRO A 103 1.44 -13.36 7.68
C PRO A 103 1.44 -14.58 8.60
N ASN A 104 2.03 -14.44 9.79
CA ASN A 104 1.87 -15.46 10.82
C ASN A 104 0.41 -15.48 11.28
N GLU A 105 -0.20 -16.66 11.38
CA GLU A 105 -1.51 -16.81 12.00
C GLU A 105 -1.41 -16.32 13.45
N VAL A 106 -2.03 -15.17 13.74
CA VAL A 106 -2.20 -14.73 15.12
C VAL A 106 -3.29 -15.61 15.71
N GLU A 107 -2.90 -16.57 16.55
CA GLU A 107 -3.84 -17.29 17.42
C GLU A 107 -4.61 -16.25 18.23
N VAL A 108 -5.86 -16.00 17.84
CA VAL A 108 -6.80 -15.25 18.66
C VAL A 108 -7.15 -16.17 19.82
N SER A 109 -6.32 -16.17 20.86
CA SER A 109 -6.68 -16.78 22.14
C SER A 109 -7.98 -16.12 22.58
N SER A 110 -9.05 -16.89 22.49
CA SER A 110 -10.37 -16.49 22.93
C SER A 110 -10.27 -16.35 24.45
N ILE A 111 -10.13 -15.12 24.94
CA ILE A 111 -10.28 -14.85 26.37
C ILE A 111 -11.77 -15.08 26.66
N GLN A 112 -12.06 -16.23 27.28
CA GLN A 112 -13.36 -16.59 27.84
C GLN A 112 -13.78 -15.63 28.94
#